data_AF-A0A2K8NY70-F1
#
_entry.id   AF-A0A2K8NY70-F1
#
_cell.length_a   1.000
_cell.length_b   1.000
_cell.length_c   1.000
_cell.angle_alpha   90.00
_cell.angle_beta   90.00
_cell.angle_gamma   90.00
#
_symmetry.space_group_name_H-M   'P 1'
#
loop_
_entity.id
_entity.type
_entity.pdbx_description
1 polymer ?
#
loop_
_entity_poly.entity_id
_entity_poly.type
_entity_poly.pdbx_seq_one_letter_code
_entity_poly.pdbx_strand_id
1 'polypeptide(L)' 'MKKWDIFFIYSPKISLYSNEKYQKITACGIILDDLVFKYKMSETFEPFRRKVKFYDINEVGIEF' A
#
# COMPACT_ATOMS: atom_id res chain seq x y z
N MET A 1 -1.84 5.30 -11.08
CA MET A 1 -1.51 6.37 -10.15
C MET A 1 -0.42 7.20 -10.78
N LYS A 2 -0.60 8.51 -10.91
CA LYS A 2 0.37 9.46 -11.46
C LYS A 2 1.10 10.17 -10.32
N LYS A 3 2.13 10.93 -10.66
CA LYS A 3 2.79 11.83 -9.72
C LYS A 3 1.75 12.68 -8.99
N TRP A 4 1.93 12.82 -7.68
CA TRP A 4 1.04 13.53 -6.76
C TRP A 4 -0.28 12.85 -6.39
N ASP A 5 -0.60 11.70 -6.97
CA ASP A 5 -1.71 10.89 -6.44
C ASP A 5 -1.39 10.45 -5.02
N ILE A 6 -2.40 10.57 -4.15
CA ILE A 6 -2.37 10.08 -2.77
C ILE A 6 -3.02 8.70 -2.73
N PHE A 7 -2.50 7.82 -1.90
CA PHE A 7 -3.07 6.50 -1.70
C PHE A 7 -3.19 6.17 -0.21
N PHE A 8 -4.17 5.32 0.10
CA PHE A 8 -4.37 4.72 1.40
C PHE A 8 -4.32 3.21 1.27
N ILE A 9 -3.71 2.54 2.23
CA ILE A 9 -3.67 1.09 2.32
C ILE A 9 -4.73 0.67 3.33
N TYR A 10 -5.70 -0.10 2.85
CA TYR A 10 -6.71 -0.75 3.68
C TYR A 10 -6.30 -2.19 3.96
N SER A 11 -6.30 -2.55 5.23
CA SER A 11 -6.02 -3.90 5.69
C SER A 11 -7.33 -4.54 6.19
N PRO A 12 -7.90 -5.53 5.48
CA PRO A 12 -9.16 -6.15 5.88
C PRO A 12 -9.00 -7.08 7.10
N LYS A 13 -7.85 -7.73 7.23
CA LYS A 13 -7.53 -8.73 8.28
C LYS A 13 -6.17 -8.43 8.90
N ILE A 14 -5.96 -8.89 10.13
CA ILE A 14 -4.70 -8.64 10.85
C ILE A 14 -3.51 -9.38 10.23
N SER A 15 -3.77 -10.54 9.63
CA SER A 15 -2.76 -11.33 8.93
C SER A 15 -3.38 -12.09 7.76
N LEU A 16 -2.52 -12.61 6.88
CA LEU A 16 -2.94 -13.31 5.67
C LEU A 16 -3.82 -14.54 5.98
N TYR A 17 -3.41 -15.32 6.99
CA TYR A 17 -4.04 -16.60 7.35
C TYR A 17 -5.09 -16.49 8.46
N SER A 18 -5.15 -15.36 9.17
CA SER A 18 -6.19 -15.14 10.19
C SER A 18 -7.52 -14.75 9.56
N ASN A 19 -8.62 -15.05 10.25
CA ASN A 19 -9.96 -14.52 9.97
C ASN A 19 -10.31 -13.33 10.88
N GLU A 20 -9.39 -12.94 11.76
CA GLU A 20 -9.55 -11.76 12.61
C GLU A 20 -9.57 -10.50 11.75
N LYS A 21 -10.66 -9.76 11.90
CA LYS A 21 -10.91 -8.51 11.19
C LYS A 21 -9.95 -7.43 11.69
N TYR A 22 -9.41 -6.65 10.76
CA TYR A 22 -8.68 -5.43 11.10
C TYR A 22 -9.44 -4.19 10.63
N GLN A 23 -9.88 -4.19 9.38
CA GLN A 23 -10.74 -3.16 8.78
C GLN A 23 -10.28 -1.72 9.04
N LYS A 24 -8.98 -1.48 8.86
CA LYS A 24 -8.35 -0.18 9.09
C LYS A 24 -7.59 0.32 7.88
N ILE A 25 -7.50 1.64 7.78
CA ILE A 25 -6.42 2.29 7.03
C ILE A 25 -5.15 2.22 7.86
N THR A 26 -4.12 1.60 7.30
CA THR A 26 -2.88 1.23 8.01
C THR A 26 -1.65 1.97 7.50
N ALA A 27 -1.72 2.53 6.30
CA ALA A 27 -0.68 3.38 5.76
C ALA A 27 -1.26 4.34 4.72
N CYS A 28 -0.56 5.44 4.48
CA CYS A 28 -0.84 6.32 3.36
C CYS A 28 0.46 6.90 2.79
N GLY A 29 0.37 7.45 1.59
CA GLY A 29 1.51 8.06 0.94
C GLY A 29 1.16 8.77 -0.34
N ILE A 30 2.20 9.27 -1.00
CA ILE A 30 2.12 9.99 -2.26
C ILE A 30 3.06 9.37 -3.30
N ILE A 31 2.62 9.37 -4.56
CA ILE A 31 3.44 8.97 -5.70
C ILE A 31 4.42 10.10 -6.05
N LEU A 32 5.71 9.79 -6.12
CA LEU A 32 6.78 10.79 -6.32
C LEU A 32 7.07 11.11 -7.79
N ASP A 33 6.78 10.19 -8.71
CA ASP A 33 7.01 10.34 -10.13
C ASP A 33 6.03 9.48 -10.96
N ASP A 34 6.01 9.71 -12.28
CA ASP A 34 5.15 8.97 -13.19
C ASP A 34 5.74 7.62 -13.62
N LEU A 35 6.96 7.30 -13.19
CA LEU A 35 7.71 6.15 -13.66
C LEU A 35 7.19 4.85 -13.03
N VAL A 36 6.95 3.86 -13.88
CA VAL A 36 6.65 2.49 -13.49
C VAL A 36 7.85 1.64 -13.84
N PHE A 37 8.42 0.96 -12.86
CA PHE A 37 9.57 0.09 -13.05
C PHE A 37 9.30 -1.30 -12.51
N LYS A 38 9.98 -2.30 -13.06
CA LYS A 38 9.94 -3.67 -12.58
C LYS A 38 11.02 -3.87 -11.51
N TYR A 39 10.72 -4.68 -10.49
CA TYR A 39 11.69 -5.04 -9.47
C TYR A 39 11.69 -6.55 -9.27
N LYS A 40 12.81 -7.21 -9.59
CA LYS A 40 12.96 -8.65 -9.47
C LYS A 40 13.02 -9.04 -8.00
N MET A 41 11.92 -9.57 -7.47
CA MET A 41 11.82 -10.04 -6.09
C MET A 41 12.28 -11.50 -5.94
N SER A 42 12.06 -12.31 -6.97
CA SER A 42 12.56 -13.68 -7.08
C SER A 42 12.80 -14.03 -8.55
N GLU A 43 13.22 -15.26 -8.84
CA GLU A 43 13.44 -15.72 -10.21
C GLU A 43 12.18 -15.65 -11.08
N THR A 44 11.01 -15.93 -10.49
CA THR A 44 9.72 -16.02 -11.19
C THR A 44 8.77 -14.88 -10.85
N PHE A 45 9.17 -13.95 -9.98
CA PHE A 45 8.32 -12.85 -9.53
C PHE A 45 9.01 -11.48 -9.67
N GLU A 46 8.49 -10.70 -10.63
CA GLU A 46 8.97 -9.36 -10.95
C GLU A 46 7.79 -8.38 -11.06
N PRO A 47 7.26 -7.88 -9.92
CA PRO A 47 6.15 -6.94 -9.92
C PRO A 47 6.56 -5.55 -10.42
N PHE A 48 5.58 -4.86 -10.99
CA PHE A 48 5.67 -3.42 -11.24
C PHE A 48 5.56 -2.65 -9.93
N ARG A 49 6.47 -1.68 -9.76
CA ARG A 49 6.56 -0.77 -8.61
C ARG A 49 6.60 0.68 -9.06
N ARG A 50 6.33 1.57 -8.12
CA ARG A 50 6.41 3.03 -8.25
C ARG A 50 7.20 3.60 -7.07
N LYS A 51 7.79 4.78 -7.27
CA LYS A 51 8.45 5.51 -6.21
C LYS A 51 7.41 6.24 -5.36
N VAL A 52 7.39 5.99 -4.06
CA VAL A 52 6.42 6.57 -3.13
C VAL A 52 7.11 7.15 -1.90
N LYS A 53 6.49 8.16 -1.29
CA LYS A 53 6.83 8.63 0.06
C LYS A 53 5.67 8.28 0.99
N PHE A 54 5.96 7.52 2.04
CA PHE A 54 5.01 7.23 3.10
C PHE A 54 4.96 8.37 4.11
N TYR A 55 3.80 8.55 4.72
CA TYR A 55 3.60 9.44 5.85
C TYR A 55 3.42 8.63 7.12
N ASP A 56 3.86 9.21 8.24
CA ASP A 56 3.54 8.67 9.55
C ASP A 56 2.08 9.00 9.88
N ILE A 57 1.28 7.99 10.18
CA ILE A 57 -0.15 8.14 10.47
C ILE A 57 -0.55 7.24 11.63
N ASN A 58 -1.57 7.69 12.35
CA ASN A 58 -2.33 6.78 13.21
C ASN A 58 -3.27 5.95 12.34
N GLU A 59 -3.35 4.66 12.63
CA GLU A 59 -4.34 3.80 11.97
C GLU A 59 -5.77 4.24 12.33
N VAL A 60 -6.69 4.13 11.37
CA VAL A 60 -8.08 4.52 11.57
C VAL A 60 -9.03 3.44 11.06
N GLY A 61 -10.01 3.08 11.87
CA GLY A 61 -11.08 2.15 11.50
C GLY A 61 -11.99 2.76 10.43
N ILE A 62 -12.47 1.93 9.52
CA ILE A 62 -13.51 2.33 8.56
C ILE A 62 -14.84 1.78 9.07
N GLU A 63 -15.76 2.69 9.40
CA GLU A 63 -17.15 2.36 9.73
C GLU A 63 -18.01 2.53 8.47
N PHE A 64 -18.90 1.57 8.20
CA PHE A 64 -19.84 1.58 7.09
C PHE A 64 -21.27 1.47 7.62
#